data_AF-A0A934YBX7-F1
#
_entry.id   AF-A0A934YBX7-F1
#
_cell.length_a   1.000
_cell.length_b   1.000
_cell.length_c   1.000
_cell.angle_alpha   90.00
_cell.angle_beta   90.00
_cell.angle_gamma   90.00
#
_symmetry.space_group_name_H-M   'P 1'
#
loop_
_entity.id
_entity.type
_entity.pdbx_description
1 polymer ?
#
loop_
_entity_poly.entity_id
_entity_poly.type
_entity_poly.pdbx_seq_one_letter_code
_entity_poly.pdbx_strand_id
1 'polypeptide(L)'
;MSSEESNNPDFVDNLTKTTKALGLDTEQDVLFHSIDQNKVLDWSGILEHKEPIVLAFFGSNLTGFRQTQVNSVNKIGIHTLFETFSMREIVEDSTKKAQFWLSFKALFGK
;
A
#
# COMPACT_ATOMS: atom_id res chain seq x y z
N MET A 1 -5.51 -2.92 1.72
CA MET A 1 -6.34 -2.09 2.62
C MET A 1 -7.47 -2.94 3.16
N SER A 2 -8.14 -2.53 4.25
CA SER A 2 -9.32 -3.27 4.75
C SER A 2 -10.46 -3.28 3.72
N SER A 3 -11.37 -4.26 3.81
CA SER A 3 -12.53 -4.32 2.92
C SER A 3 -13.43 -3.09 3.00
N GLU A 4 -13.57 -2.50 4.19
CA GLU A 4 -14.34 -1.25 4.38
C GLU A 4 -13.71 -0.09 3.60
N GLU A 5 -12.39 0.05 3.67
CA GLU A 5 -11.67 1.13 2.99
C GLU A 5 -11.59 0.93 1.48
N SER A 6 -11.43 -0.31 1.00
CA SER A 6 -11.44 -0.60 -0.44
C SER A 6 -12.79 -0.36 -1.09
N ASN A 7 -13.87 -0.44 -0.32
CA ASN A 7 -15.22 -0.16 -0.80
C ASN A 7 -15.59 1.32 -0.67
N ASN A 8 -14.70 2.16 -0.12
CA ASN A 8 -14.91 3.60 -0.07
C ASN A 8 -14.47 4.23 -1.41
N PRO A 9 -15.42 4.79 -2.20
CA PRO A 9 -15.12 5.31 -3.53
C PRO A 9 -14.14 6.48 -3.51
N ASP A 10 -14.17 7.33 -2.47
CA ASP A 10 -13.29 8.48 -2.35
C ASP A 10 -11.84 8.05 -2.11
N PHE A 11 -11.63 6.96 -1.36
CA PHE A 11 -10.28 6.43 -1.12
C PHE A 11 -9.69 5.82 -2.39
N VAL A 12 -10.48 5.04 -3.12
CA VAL A 12 -10.06 4.44 -4.40
C VAL A 12 -9.79 5.53 -5.45
N ASP A 13 -10.64 6.55 -5.56
CA ASP A 13 -10.45 7.67 -6.48
C ASP A 13 -9.17 8.46 -6.16
N ASN A 14 -8.91 8.76 -4.88
CA ASN A 14 -7.70 9.46 -4.48
C ASN A 14 -6.42 8.65 -4.78
N LEU A 15 -6.44 7.34 -4.56
CA LEU A 15 -5.31 6.48 -4.92
C LEU A 15 -5.11 6.43 -6.43
N THR A 16 -6.19 6.28 -7.20
CA THR A 16 -6.16 6.29 -8.67
C THR A 16 -5.57 7.58 -9.22
N LYS A 17 -5.97 8.74 -8.68
CA LYS A 17 -5.40 10.05 -9.05
C LYS A 17 -3.91 10.13 -8.71
N THR A 18 -3.53 9.60 -7.56
CA THR A 18 -2.13 9.60 -7.09
C THR A 18 -1.25 8.73 -7.98
N THR A 19 -1.68 7.51 -8.32
CA THR A 19 -0.92 6.62 -9.19
C THR A 19 -0.84 7.13 -10.63
N LYS A 20 -1.90 7.76 -11.15
CA LYS A 20 -1.85 8.46 -12.44
C LYS A 20 -0.83 9.59 -12.43
N ALA A 21 -0.75 10.35 -11.33
CA ALA A 21 0.27 11.41 -11.19
C ALA A 21 1.71 10.86 -11.14
N LEU A 22 1.90 9.58 -10.79
CA LEU A 22 3.18 8.89 -10.88
C LEU A 22 3.48 8.34 -12.29
N GLY A 23 2.57 8.54 -13.25
CA GLY A 23 2.72 8.04 -14.62
C GLY A 23 2.39 6.55 -14.78
N LEU A 24 1.73 5.94 -13.80
CA LEU A 24 1.29 4.55 -13.86
C LEU A 24 -0.07 4.45 -14.58
N ASP A 25 -0.21 3.47 -15.47
CA ASP A 25 -1.50 3.09 -16.02
C ASP A 25 -2.29 2.33 -14.95
N THR A 26 -3.37 2.93 -14.44
CA THR A 26 -4.17 2.34 -13.37
C THR A 26 -4.93 1.08 -13.77
N GLU A 27 -5.08 0.80 -15.07
CA GLU A 27 -5.77 -0.40 -15.55
C GLU A 27 -4.79 -1.57 -15.80
N GLN A 28 -3.50 -1.28 -15.98
CA GLN A 28 -2.48 -2.27 -16.33
C GLN A 28 -1.42 -2.47 -15.24
N ASP A 29 -0.98 -1.39 -14.60
CA ASP A 29 0.17 -1.36 -13.70
C ASP A 29 -0.22 -1.41 -12.21
N VAL A 30 -1.50 -1.14 -11.89
CA VAL A 30 -1.98 -0.98 -10.52
C VAL A 30 -3.14 -1.92 -10.23
N LEU A 31 -3.01 -2.71 -9.16
CA LEU A 31 -4.08 -3.53 -8.64
C LEU A 31 -4.44 -3.10 -7.21
N PHE A 32 -5.68 -2.70 -7.00
CA PHE A 32 -6.22 -2.49 -5.66
C PHE A 32 -6.83 -3.79 -5.14
N HIS A 33 -6.38 -4.22 -3.96
CA HIS A 33 -6.88 -5.44 -3.33
C HIS A 33 -7.34 -5.20 -1.89
N SER A 34 -8.53 -5.70 -1.60
CA SER A 34 -9.12 -5.77 -0.26
C SER A 34 -8.53 -6.94 0.49
N ILE A 35 -8.07 -6.69 1.71
CA ILE A 35 -7.52 -7.74 2.57
C ILE A 35 -8.48 -7.94 3.73
N ASP A 36 -8.89 -9.18 3.92
CA ASP A 36 -9.56 -9.62 5.14
C ASP A 36 -8.50 -9.74 6.24
N GLN A 37 -8.60 -8.89 7.27
CA GLN A 37 -7.63 -8.83 8.37
C GLN A 37 -7.54 -10.15 9.15
N ASN A 38 -8.58 -11.00 9.06
CA ASN A 38 -8.60 -12.29 9.73
C ASN A 38 -8.01 -13.43 8.88
N LYS A 39 -7.68 -13.17 7.61
CA LYS A 39 -7.08 -14.17 6.73
C LYS A 39 -5.57 -14.03 6.70
N VAL A 40 -4.90 -15.17 6.80
CA VAL A 40 -3.48 -15.27 6.46
C VAL A 40 -3.38 -15.11 4.95
N LEU A 41 -2.62 -14.10 4.51
CA LEU A 41 -2.36 -13.87 3.09
C LEU A 41 -1.40 -14.93 2.56
N ASP A 42 -1.77 -15.53 1.44
CA ASP A 42 -0.87 -16.38 0.66
C ASP A 42 -0.03 -15.50 -0.26
N TRP A 43 1.27 -15.46 0.01
CA TRP A 43 2.23 -14.63 -0.72
C TRP A 43 3.01 -15.40 -1.79
N SER A 44 2.74 -16.69 -1.99
CA SER A 44 3.47 -17.55 -2.93
C SER A 44 3.54 -16.94 -4.33
N GLY A 45 2.40 -16.45 -4.86
CA GLY A 45 2.35 -15.82 -6.19
C GLY A 45 3.18 -14.54 -6.32
N ILE A 46 3.36 -13.78 -5.24
CA ILE A 46 4.26 -12.61 -5.24
C ILE A 46 5.71 -13.08 -5.27
N LEU A 47 6.08 -14.04 -4.43
CA LEU A 47 7.46 -14.55 -4.32
C LEU A 47 7.96 -15.21 -5.62
N GLU A 48 7.04 -15.73 -6.43
CA GLU A 48 7.34 -16.35 -7.73
C GLU A 48 7.39 -15.34 -8.89
N HIS A 49 6.99 -14.08 -8.64
CA HIS A 49 6.95 -13.05 -9.67
C HIS A 49 8.37 -12.61 -10.06
N LYS A 50 8.66 -12.61 -11.37
CA LYS A 50 10.03 -12.37 -11.87
C LYS A 50 10.40 -10.90 -11.96
N GLU A 51 9.42 -10.02 -12.13
CA GLU A 51 9.64 -8.58 -12.17
C GLU A 51 9.43 -7.97 -10.77
N PRO A 52 10.22 -6.94 -10.39
CA PRO A 52 10.02 -6.23 -9.14
C PRO A 52 8.63 -5.59 -9.06
N ILE A 53 7.96 -5.77 -7.92
CA ILE A 53 6.65 -5.17 -7.64
C ILE A 53 6.80 -4.28 -6.40
N VAL A 54 6.11 -3.15 -6.38
CA VAL A 54 5.94 -2.33 -5.19
C VAL A 54 4.56 -2.60 -4.61
N LEU A 55 4.52 -3.17 -3.43
CA LEU A 55 3.32 -3.49 -2.66
C LEU A 55 3.11 -2.38 -1.62
N ALA A 56 1.96 -1.72 -1.64
CA ALA A 56 1.59 -0.74 -0.62
C ALA A 56 0.48 -1.30 0.27
N PHE A 57 0.78 -1.50 1.55
CA PHE A 57 -0.20 -1.93 2.54
C PHE A 57 -0.67 -0.75 3.39
N PHE A 58 -1.97 -0.45 3.28
CA PHE A 58 -2.66 0.55 4.09
C PHE A 58 -3.33 -0.13 5.28
N GLY A 59 -2.77 0.06 6.47
CA GLY A 59 -3.23 -0.51 7.73
C GLY A 59 -2.06 -0.85 8.66
N SER A 60 -2.29 -0.79 9.98
CA SER A 60 -1.24 -0.91 10.99
C SER A 60 -0.92 -2.33 11.47
N ASN A 61 -1.61 -3.37 10.97
CA ASN A 61 -1.33 -4.76 11.31
C ASN A 61 -1.65 -5.70 10.14
N LEU A 62 -0.61 -6.25 9.50
CA LEU A 62 -0.72 -7.43 8.65
C LEU A 62 -0.45 -8.68 9.49
N THR A 63 -1.48 -9.47 9.74
CA THR A 63 -1.34 -10.81 10.33
C THR A 63 -0.52 -11.69 9.37
N GLY A 64 0.78 -11.85 9.65
CA GLY A 64 1.72 -12.62 8.81
C GLY A 64 3.05 -11.92 8.52
N PHE A 65 3.12 -10.59 8.64
CA PHE A 65 4.38 -9.85 8.72
C PHE A 65 4.62 -9.45 10.17
N ARG A 66 5.70 -9.95 10.78
CA ARG A 66 6.07 -9.63 12.18
C ARG A 66 6.16 -8.12 12.35
N GLN A 67 5.29 -7.51 13.18
CA GLN A 67 5.37 -6.15 13.74
C GLN A 67 6.35 -5.23 13.00
N THR A 68 6.03 -4.91 11.76
CA THR A 68 6.81 -4.00 10.92
C THR A 68 6.51 -2.57 11.35
N GLN A 69 7.51 -1.70 11.32
CA GLN A 69 7.30 -0.29 11.68
C GLN A 69 6.44 0.39 10.60
N VAL A 70 5.48 1.20 11.02
CA VAL A 70 4.65 1.98 10.08
C VAL A 70 5.52 2.98 9.32
N ASN A 71 5.19 3.21 8.04
CA ASN A 71 5.94 4.03 7.08
C ASN A 71 7.36 3.51 6.81
N SER A 72 7.57 2.20 6.95
CA SER A 72 8.81 1.55 6.57
C SER A 72 8.72 0.97 5.16
N VAL A 73 9.87 0.95 4.49
CA VAL A 73 10.06 0.28 3.20
C VAL A 73 10.86 -0.98 3.48
N ASN A 74 10.21 -2.13 3.35
CA ASN A 74 10.78 -3.45 3.53
C ASN A 74 11.04 -4.12 2.17
N LYS A 75 11.94 -5.11 2.14
CA LYS A 75 12.19 -5.93 0.96
C LYS A 75 11.71 -7.35 1.20
N ILE A 76 11.05 -7.92 0.20
CA ILE A 76 10.62 -9.32 0.17
C ILE A 76 11.16 -9.88 -1.15
N GLY A 77 12.30 -10.57 -1.11
CA GLY A 77 13.03 -10.93 -2.33
C GLY A 77 13.38 -9.67 -3.15
N ILE A 78 12.95 -9.63 -4.41
CA ILE A 78 13.14 -8.48 -5.31
C ILE A 78 12.04 -7.41 -5.16
N HIS A 79 10.96 -7.72 -4.45
CA HIS A 79 9.80 -6.84 -4.28
C HIS A 79 10.04 -5.85 -3.14
N THR A 80 9.32 -4.74 -3.21
CA THR A 80 9.33 -3.71 -2.19
C THR A 80 7.98 -3.70 -1.51
N LEU A 81 7.96 -3.78 -0.18
CA LEU A 81 6.77 -3.64 0.64
C LEU A 81 6.82 -2.31 1.36
N PHE A 82 5.85 -1.45 1.11
CA PHE A 82 5.63 -0.20 1.81
C PHE A 82 4.42 -0.35 2.72
N GLU A 83 4.65 -0.34 4.03
CA GLU A 83 3.59 -0.44 5.03
C GLU A 83 3.31 0.93 5.60
N THR A 84 2.04 1.33 5.61
CA THR A 84 1.63 2.67 6.04
C THR A 84 0.33 2.63 6.82
N PHE A 85 -0.09 3.79 7.34
CA PHE A 85 -1.35 3.96 8.05
C PHE A 85 -2.55 3.52 7.20
N SER A 86 -3.69 3.28 7.85
CA SER A 86 -4.94 3.08 7.12
C SER A 86 -5.31 4.35 6.32
N MET A 87 -6.10 4.19 5.25
CA MET A 87 -6.54 5.33 4.43
C MET A 87 -7.35 6.31 5.26
N ARG A 88 -8.21 5.80 6.16
CA ARG A 88 -8.96 6.62 7.11
C ARG A 88 -8.03 7.49 7.95
N GLU A 89 -7.00 6.90 8.57
CA GLU A 89 -6.03 7.64 9.38
C GLU A 89 -5.28 8.70 8.58
N ILE A 90 -4.88 8.40 7.33
CA ILE A 90 -4.18 9.34 6.45
C ILE A 90 -5.08 10.54 6.11
N VAL A 91 -6.38 10.31 5.91
CA VAL A 91 -7.32 11.37 5.54
C VAL A 91 -7.70 12.23 6.73
N GLU A 92 -7.90 11.62 7.90
CA GLU A 92 -8.42 12.30 9.11
C GLU A 92 -7.32 12.99 9.94
N ASP A 93 -6.07 12.53 9.87
CA ASP A 93 -4.95 13.06 10.66
C ASP A 93 -3.90 13.73 9.77
N SER A 94 -3.77 15.05 9.89
CA SER A 94 -2.83 15.86 9.11
C SER A 94 -1.35 15.49 9.33
N THR A 95 -1.00 15.03 10.54
CA THR A 95 0.36 14.57 10.87
C THR A 95 0.66 13.28 10.15
N LYS A 96 -0.26 12.31 10.22
CA LYS A 96 -0.13 11.02 9.52
C LYS A 96 -0.11 11.21 8.00
N LYS A 97 -0.93 12.13 7.49
CA LYS A 97 -0.91 12.53 6.07
C LYS A 97 0.45 13.04 5.63
N ALA A 98 1.06 13.94 6.41
CA ALA A 98 2.37 14.48 6.10
C ALA A 98 3.45 13.40 6.12
N GLN A 99 3.43 12.51 7.13
CA GLN A 99 4.35 11.37 7.22
C GLN A 99 4.19 10.40 6.05
N PHE A 100 2.95 10.06 5.69
CA PHE A 100 2.65 9.24 4.52
C PHE A 100 3.27 9.84 3.25
N TRP A 101 3.01 11.12 2.96
CA TRP A 101 3.52 11.75 1.75
C TRP A 101 5.05 11.85 1.72
N LEU A 102 5.71 12.05 2.86
CA LEU A 102 7.17 12.04 2.95
C LEU A 102 7.72 10.66 2.55
N SER A 103 7.21 9.58 3.14
CA SER A 103 7.67 8.23 2.81
C SER A 103 7.28 7.78 1.40
N PHE A 104 6.06 8.10 0.96
CA PHE A 104 5.58 7.77 -0.37
C PHE A 104 6.41 8.47 -1.46
N LYS A 105 6.77 9.74 -1.25
CA LYS A 105 7.70 10.45 -2.16
C LYS A 105 9.09 9.84 -2.14
N ALA A 106 9.61 9.38 -1.00
CA ALA A 106 10.91 8.71 -0.97
C ALA A 106 10.91 7.38 -1.75
N LEU A 107 9.75 6.74 -1.90
CA LEU A 107 9.61 5.47 -2.61
C LEU A 107 9.53 5.63 -4.14
N PHE A 108 8.89 6.70 -4.62
CA PHE A 108 8.60 6.91 -6.05
C PHE A 108 9.25 8.16 -6.66
N GLY A 109 9.80 9.04 -5.83
CA GLY A 109 10.48 10.26 -6.25
C GLY A 109 11.88 9.97 -6.74
N LYS A 110 12.19 10.43 -7.96
CA LYS A 110 13.57 10.64 -8.43
C LYS A 110 14.15 11.90 -7.80
#